data_AF-A0A9E4UTA0-F1
#
_entry.id   AF-A0A9E4UTA0-F1
#
_cell.length_a   1.000
_cell.length_b   1.000
_cell.length_c   1.000
_cell.angle_alpha   90.00
_cell.angle_beta   90.00
_cell.angle_gamma   90.00
#
_symmetry.space_group_name_H-M   'P 1'
#
loop_
_entity.id
_entity.type
_entity.pdbx_description
1 polymer ?
#
loop_
_entity_poly.entity_id
_entity_poly.type
_entity_poly.pdbx_seq_one_letter_code
_entity_poly.pdbx_strand_id
1 'polypeptide(L)' 'KAELITNVIGHHAYGVNLALDPAIAGMTLVDVVARLKEGEPPIWTRVRDGEDFITIHAFGMNPGEDKIIGERIAALFGK' A
#
# COMPACT_ATOMS: atom_id res chain seq x y z
N LYS A 1 -0.52 -2.75 10.55
CA LYS A 1 -2.00 -2.81 10.55
C LYS A 1 -2.51 -2.53 9.13
N ALA A 2 -3.41 -3.36 8.61
CA ALA A 2 -4.09 -3.10 7.35
C ALA A 2 -5.58 -2.90 7.62
N GLU A 3 -6.17 -1.83 7.09
CA GLU A 3 -7.58 -1.49 7.26
C GLU A 3 -8.27 -1.36 5.91
N LEU A 4 -9.41 -2.04 5.73
CA LEU A 4 -10.21 -1.94 4.51
C LEU A 4 -10.98 -0.63 4.47
N ILE A 5 -10.93 0.05 3.33
CA ILE A 5 -11.77 1.21 3.02
C ILE A 5 -13.08 0.70 2.45
N THR A 6 -14.14 0.75 3.26
CA THR A 6 -15.49 0.23 2.92
C THR A 6 -16.45 1.31 2.42
N ASN A 7 -16.07 2.59 2.47
CA ASN A 7 -16.86 3.66 1.88
C ASN A 7 -16.66 3.62 0.36
N VAL A 8 -17.76 3.52 -0.38
CA VAL A 8 -17.79 3.43 -1.86
C VAL A 8 -18.43 4.66 -2.51
N ILE A 9 -18.74 5.70 -1.72
CA ILE A 9 -19.40 6.92 -2.19
C ILE A 9 -18.37 8.07 -2.27
N GLY A 10 -18.02 8.50 -3.48
CA GLY A 10 -17.18 9.68 -3.76
C GLY A 10 -15.68 9.39 -3.99
N HIS A 11 -14.80 10.35 -3.65
CA HIS A 11 -13.34 10.28 -3.88
C HIS A 11 -12.59 9.19 -3.09
N HIS A 12 -13.27 8.46 -2.20
CA HIS A 12 -12.69 7.35 -1.44
C HIS A 12 -13.06 6.04 -2.12
N ALA A 13 -12.26 5.65 -3.12
CA ALA A 13 -12.44 4.36 -3.78
C ALA A 13 -12.08 3.20 -2.85
N TYR A 14 -12.73 2.06 -3.04
CA TYR A 14 -12.41 0.81 -2.35
C TYR A 14 -10.89 0.54 -2.36
N GLY A 15 -10.35 0.11 -1.22
CA GLY A 15 -8.92 0.01 -1.03
C GLY A 15 -8.51 -0.40 0.37
N VAL A 16 -7.22 -0.21 0.67
CA VAL A 16 -6.60 -0.53 1.96
C VAL A 16 -5.74 0.63 2.43
N ASN A 17 -5.84 0.97 3.72
CA ASN A 17 -4.85 1.77 4.43
C ASN A 17 -3.86 0.84 5.12
N LEU A 18 -2.57 1.02 4.82
CA LEU A 18 -1.47 0.29 5.44
C LEU A 18 -0.69 1.22 6.36
N ALA A 19 -0.72 0.92 7.65
CA ALA A 19 0.13 1.54 8.66
C ALA A 19 1.08 0.48 9.23
N LEU A 20 2.29 0.89 9.62
CA LEU A 20 3.25 0.00 10.26
C LEU A 20 3.96 0.70 11.41
N ASP A 21 4.42 -0.08 12.38
CA ASP A 21 5.35 0.39 13.40
C ASP A 21 6.78 0.12 12.90
N PRO A 22 7.60 1.16 12.66
CA PRO A 22 8.97 0.98 12.19
C PRO A 22 9.85 0.14 13.12
N ALA A 23 9.60 0.17 14.43
CA ALA A 23 10.36 -0.62 15.41
C ALA A 23 10.12 -2.13 15.26
N ILE A 24 8.94 -2.52 14.77
CA ILE A 24 8.57 -3.91 14.50
C ILE A 24 8.92 -4.31 13.07
N ALA A 25 8.68 -3.42 12.11
CA ALA A 25 8.87 -3.69 10.68
C ALA A 25 10.33 -3.62 10.22
N GLY A 26 11.20 -2.94 10.98
CA GLY A 26 12.59 -2.69 10.60
C GLY A 26 12.74 -1.73 9.41
N MET A 27 11.67 -1.03 9.02
CA MET A 27 11.65 -0.04 7.93
C MET A 27 10.48 0.94 8.12
N THR A 28 10.59 2.13 7.53
CA THR A 28 9.54 3.15 7.56
C THR A 28 8.55 2.99 6.40
N LEU A 29 7.41 3.70 6.45
CA LEU A 29 6.50 3.78 5.30
C LEU A 29 7.16 4.42 4.09
N VAL A 30 8.11 5.34 4.28
CA VAL A 30 8.89 5.94 3.19
C VAL A 30 9.75 4.88 2.50
N ASP A 31 10.38 4.00 3.28
CA ASP A 31 11.15 2.88 2.73
C ASP A 31 10.25 1.89 1.97
N VAL A 32 9.04 1.61 2.50
CA VAL A 32 8.05 0.77 1.82
C VAL A 32 7.68 1.38 0.47
N VAL A 33 7.34 2.67 0.43
CA VAL A 33 7.02 3.38 -0.83
C VAL A 33 8.18 3.30 -1.81
N ALA A 34 9.41 3.53 -1.35
CA ALA A 34 10.60 3.46 -2.20
C ALA A 34 10.78 2.06 -2.81
N ARG A 35 10.72 1.01 -1.98
CA ARG A 35 10.89 -0.38 -2.44
C ARG A 35 9.77 -0.84 -3.38
N LEU A 36 8.53 -0.43 -3.13
CA LEU A 36 7.39 -0.71 -4.02
C LEU A 36 7.58 -0.06 -5.39
N LYS A 37 8.13 1.17 -5.42
CA LYS A 37 8.42 1.91 -6.65
C LYS A 37 9.61 1.32 -7.43
N GLU A 38 10.60 0.76 -6.74
CA GLU A 38 11.77 0.10 -7.35
C GLU A 38 11.45 -1.28 -7.93
N GLY A 39 10.28 -1.84 -7.63
CA GLY A 39 9.87 -3.16 -8.11
C GLY A 39 9.49 -3.19 -9.61
N GLU A 40 9.30 -4.40 -10.12
CA GLU A 40 8.80 -4.66 -11.47
C GLU A 40 7.53 -5.55 -11.39
N PRO A 41 6.35 -5.06 -11.82
CA PRO A 41 6.07 -3.66 -12.22
C PRO A 41 6.17 -2.68 -11.03
N PRO A 42 6.47 -1.39 -11.28
CA PRO A 42 6.57 -0.39 -10.22
C PRO A 42 5.19 -0.08 -9.64
N ILE A 43 5.08 -0.11 -8.31
CA ILE A 43 3.85 0.24 -7.59
C ILE A 43 4.00 1.67 -7.04
N TRP A 44 3.27 2.61 -7.64
CA TRP A 44 3.34 4.02 -7.28
C TRP A 44 2.35 4.35 -6.17
N THR A 45 2.87 4.72 -5.00
CA THR A 45 2.10 5.22 -3.86
C THR A 45 2.88 6.33 -3.14
N ARG A 46 2.29 6.92 -2.11
CA ARG A 46 2.92 7.97 -1.30
C ARG A 46 2.41 7.94 0.13
N VAL A 47 3.26 8.36 1.06
CA VAL A 47 2.82 8.88 2.36
C VAL A 47 2.44 10.35 2.12
N ARG A 48 1.23 10.78 2.48
CA ARG A 48 0.84 12.19 2.37
C ARG A 48 1.26 12.95 3.63
N ASP A 49 1.44 14.26 3.49
CA ASP A 49 1.76 15.12 4.63
C ASP A 49 0.66 15.02 5.69
N GLY A 50 1.05 14.68 6.92
CA GLY A 50 0.13 14.49 8.05
C GLY A 50 -0.53 13.10 8.14
N GLU A 51 -0.26 12.19 7.20
CA GLU A 51 -0.71 10.79 7.28
C GLU A 51 0.39 9.88 7.83
N ASP A 52 0.01 8.92 8.67
CA ASP A 52 0.86 7.86 9.23
C ASP A 52 0.59 6.48 8.59
N PHE A 53 -0.03 6.50 7.40
CA PHE A 53 -0.35 5.34 6.59
C PHE A 53 -0.11 5.62 5.09
N ILE A 54 -0.10 4.57 4.28
CA ILE A 54 -0.26 4.68 2.83
C ILE A 54 -1.64 4.13 2.43
N THR A 55 -2.25 4.75 1.43
CA THR A 55 -3.51 4.26 0.84
C THR A 55 -3.25 3.59 -0.50
N ILE A 56 -3.82 2.42 -0.70
CA ILE A 56 -3.84 1.69 -1.97
C ILE A 56 -5.29 1.54 -2.40
N HIS A 57 -5.66 2.20 -3.50
CA HIS A 57 -6.99 2.10 -4.10
C HIS A 57 -6.98 1.12 -5.26
N ALA A 58 -7.98 0.25 -5.35
CA ALA A 58 -8.15 -0.69 -6.47
C ALA A 58 -8.64 -0.03 -7.76
N PHE A 59 -8.97 1.27 -7.73
CA PHE A 59 -9.46 2.00 -8.88
C PHE A 59 -8.37 2.12 -9.96
N GLY A 60 -8.71 1.71 -11.18
CA GLY A 60 -7.78 1.74 -12.32
C GLY A 60 -6.84 0.54 -12.42
N MET A 61 -6.96 -0.45 -11.52
CA MET A 61 -6.22 -1.71 -11.63
C MET A 61 -6.84 -2.62 -12.70
N ASN A 62 -6.00 -3.30 -13.47
CA ASN A 62 -6.42 -4.41 -14.33
C ASN A 62 -6.71 -5.68 -13.49
N PRO A 63 -7.51 -6.62 -14.02
CA PRO A 63 -7.73 -7.91 -13.35
C PRO A 63 -6.40 -8.61 -13.02
N GLY A 64 -6.18 -8.95 -11.75
CA GLY A 64 -4.99 -9.63 -11.25
C GLY A 64 -3.87 -8.72 -10.73
N GLU A 65 -3.91 -7.41 -10.98
CA GLU A 65 -2.92 -6.47 -10.43
C GLU A 65 -3.05 -6.30 -8.92
N ASP A 66 -4.26 -6.45 -8.38
CA ASP A 66 -4.53 -6.52 -6.94
C ASP A 66 -3.70 -7.61 -6.25
N LYS A 67 -3.61 -8.78 -6.90
CA LYS A 67 -2.81 -9.90 -6.41
C LYS A 67 -1.32 -9.60 -6.45
N ILE A 68 -0.82 -9.05 -7.56
CA ILE A 68 0.59 -8.65 -7.71
C ILE A 68 0.99 -7.65 -6.62
N ILE A 69 0.12 -6.66 -6.36
CA ILE A 69 0.36 -5.65 -5.33
C ILE A 69 0.38 -6.28 -3.93
N GLY A 70 -0.60 -7.13 -3.62
CA GLY A 70 -0.66 -7.85 -2.35
C GLY A 70 0.58 -8.71 -2.09
N GLU A 71 0.99 -9.50 -3.09
CA GLU A 71 2.20 -10.34 -3.02
C GLU A 71 3.47 -9.50 -2.84
N ARG A 72 3.57 -8.36 -3.53
CA ARG A 72 4.75 -7.49 -3.41
C ARG A 72 4.84 -6.87 -2.02
N ILE A 73 3.72 -6.45 -1.45
CA ILE A 73 3.67 -5.93 -0.08
C ILE A 73 4.04 -7.04 0.91
N ALA A 74 3.47 -8.23 0.76
CA ALA A 74 3.77 -9.37 1.63
C ALA A 74 5.27 -9.74 1.61
N ALA A 75 5.89 -9.73 0.43
CA ALA A 75 7.31 -10.02 0.26
C ALA A 75 8.22 -9.04 1.02
N LEU A 76 7.83 -7.77 1.21
CA LEU A 76 8.59 -6.80 2.01
C LEU A 76 8.70 -7.20 3.49
N PHE A 77 7.77 -8.01 3.98
CA PHE A 77 7.68 -8.44 5.37
C PHE A 77 7.90 -9.95 5.56
N GLY A 78 8.37 -10.66 4.52
CA GLY A 78 8.63 -12.10 4.56
C GLY A 78 7.36 -12.94 4.80
N LYS A 79 6.24 -12.55 4.18
CA LYS A 79 4.94 -13.22 4.25
C LYS A 79 4.55 -13.86 2.93
#